data_AF-A0A2V9S8P2-F1
#
_entry.id   AF-A0A2V9S8P2-F1
#
_cell.length_a   1.000
_cell.length_b   1.000
_cell.length_c   1.000
_cell.angle_alpha   90.00
_cell.angle_beta   90.00
_cell.angle_gamma   90.00
#
_symmetry.space_group_name_H-M   'P 1'
#
loop_
_entity.id
_entity.type
_entity.pdbx_description
1 polymer ?
#
loop_
_entity_poly.entity_id
_entity_poly.type
_entity_poly.pdbx_seq_one_letter_code
_entity_poly.pdbx_strand_id
1 'polypeptide(L)'
;MTREDARRAARVAYGGVEQATQLHRDERAFQGLGQILQDTRYTLRQLRRSLGFTVTAILMLALGIGATTAIFSIVEGVLLRPLPFPDPDRLVILGDVLEGSHCASCAHSSVTAPDIRNYMRDTQSFSHLGGYRQRLFELSGTGDPAAVNGTRMSGEVFAALGVPPLLGRTFTQHEDEEHQQVAVLSYGMWRSRFHGDANVLGSKILLYRKPYTVIGVMPREFEFPLNPGHVNHSELWLPLSLEPEEFTAGSAASWNSRMVGRLKPGITAEQAQSDAERVARETMRDYPAYMHSLRIRAVVTPLHEDTVEQARPLVRTLLFAVIVVLLIACANLA
;
A
#
# COMPACT_ATOMS: atom_id res chain seq x y z
N MET A 1 41.13 69.74 -29.30
CA MET A 1 41.19 68.67 -28.29
C MET A 1 40.59 67.43 -28.92
N THR A 2 41.36 66.37 -29.13
CA THR A 2 40.85 65.17 -29.81
C THR A 2 40.02 64.32 -28.84
N ARG A 3 39.09 63.53 -29.36
CA ARG A 3 38.20 62.65 -28.55
C ARG A 3 39.00 61.64 -27.72
N GLU A 4 40.19 61.27 -28.18
CA GLU A 4 41.10 60.37 -27.48
C GLU A 4 41.79 61.05 -26.30
N ASP A 5 42.24 62.30 -26.46
CA ASP A 5 42.84 63.08 -25.38
C ASP A 5 41.83 63.33 -24.24
N ALA A 6 40.58 63.62 -24.59
CA ALA A 6 39.49 63.79 -23.61
C ALA A 6 39.21 62.49 -22.82
N ARG A 7 39.23 61.32 -23.49
CA ARG A 7 39.03 60.02 -22.84
C ARG A 7 40.22 59.63 -21.96
N ARG A 8 41.44 59.97 -22.37
CA ARG A 8 42.65 59.71 -21.59
C ARG A 8 42.70 60.58 -20.33
N ALA A 9 42.38 61.87 -20.45
CA ALA A 9 42.26 62.78 -19.31
C ALA A 9 41.16 62.31 -18.32
N ALA A 10 40.01 61.85 -18.82
CA ALA A 10 38.94 61.33 -17.97
C ALA A 10 39.33 60.03 -17.22
N ARG A 11 40.04 59.09 -17.88
CA ARG A 11 40.54 57.86 -17.23
C ARG A 11 41.64 58.13 -16.21
N VAL A 12 42.43 59.17 -16.39
CA VAL A 12 43.46 59.60 -15.42
C VAL A 12 42.82 60.31 -14.21
N ALA A 13 41.76 61.10 -14.42
CA ALA A 13 41.09 61.84 -13.34
C ALA A 13 40.13 60.99 -12.50
N TYR A 14 39.41 60.04 -13.11
CA TYR A 14 38.34 59.26 -12.45
C TYR A 14 38.65 57.76 -12.31
N GLY A 15 39.82 57.31 -12.75
CA GLY A 15 40.22 55.90 -12.73
C GLY A 15 39.60 55.05 -13.85
N GLY A 16 39.92 53.75 -13.84
CA GLY A 16 39.41 52.80 -14.82
C GLY A 16 37.91 52.53 -14.63
N VAL A 17 37.14 52.55 -15.73
CA VAL A 17 35.68 52.29 -15.70
C VAL A 17 35.36 50.95 -15.03
N GLU A 18 36.18 49.92 -15.22
CA GLU A 18 36.02 48.63 -14.54
C GLU A 18 36.22 48.73 -13.02
N GLN A 19 37.23 49.46 -12.54
CA GLN A 19 37.45 49.68 -11.10
C GLN A 19 36.29 50.44 -10.44
N ALA A 20 35.76 51.48 -11.10
CA ALA A 20 34.58 52.20 -10.63
C ALA A 20 33.33 51.29 -10.60
N THR A 21 33.20 50.39 -11.58
CA THR A 21 32.09 49.42 -11.63
C THR A 21 32.22 48.34 -10.54
N GLN A 22 33.44 47.93 -10.21
CA GLN A 22 33.73 46.92 -9.19
C GLN A 22 33.50 47.46 -7.76
N LEU A 23 33.96 48.68 -7.49
CA LEU A 23 33.71 49.38 -6.22
C LEU A 23 32.20 49.57 -5.95
N HIS A 24 31.43 49.95 -6.96
CA HIS A 24 29.97 50.07 -6.81
C HIS A 24 29.23 48.73 -6.67
N ARG A 25 29.79 47.62 -7.20
CA ARG A 25 29.23 46.28 -6.96
C ARG A 25 29.45 45.82 -5.53
N ASP A 26 30.66 46.01 -5.00
CA ASP A 26 30.98 45.63 -3.61
C ASP A 26 30.21 46.49 -2.60
N GLU A 27 30.06 47.80 -2.85
CA GLU A 27 29.23 48.69 -2.03
C GLU A 27 27.75 48.28 -2.05
N ARG A 28 27.20 47.91 -3.22
CA ARG A 28 25.81 47.42 -3.32
C ARG A 28 25.61 46.05 -2.65
N ALA A 29 26.58 45.16 -2.72
CA ALA A 29 26.51 43.86 -2.06
C ALA A 29 26.53 44.01 -0.52
N PHE A 30 27.40 44.87 0.01
CA PHE A 30 27.45 45.18 1.44
C PHE A 30 26.23 45.95 1.93
N GLN A 31 25.72 46.91 1.15
CA GLN A 31 24.46 47.60 1.47
C GLN A 31 23.25 46.65 1.42
N GLY A 32 23.20 45.72 0.47
CA GLY A 32 22.16 44.71 0.38
C GLY A 32 22.16 43.78 1.60
N LEU A 33 23.32 43.30 2.03
CA LEU A 33 23.44 42.47 3.24
C LEU A 33 23.07 43.25 4.51
N GLY A 34 23.49 44.51 4.61
CA GLY A 34 23.14 45.39 5.73
C GLY A 34 21.63 45.66 5.79
N GLN A 35 20.99 45.92 4.65
CA GLN A 35 19.54 46.11 4.55
C GLN A 35 18.79 44.84 4.92
N ILE A 36 19.19 43.66 4.42
CA ILE A 36 18.57 42.38 4.78
C ILE A 36 18.65 42.13 6.29
N LEU A 37 19.79 42.40 6.92
CA LEU A 37 19.97 42.24 8.37
C LEU A 37 19.09 43.22 9.17
N GLN A 38 19.02 44.48 8.73
CA GLN A 38 18.25 45.51 9.39
C GLN A 38 16.75 45.26 9.26
N ASP A 39 16.29 44.88 8.07
CA ASP A 39 14.91 44.48 7.78
C ASP A 39 14.54 43.22 8.58
N THR A 40 15.38 42.17 8.58
CA THR A 40 15.14 40.96 9.37
C THR A 40 14.97 41.27 10.85
N ARG A 41 15.83 42.14 11.41
CA ARG A 41 15.77 42.53 12.82
C ARG A 41 14.54 43.39 13.13
N TYR A 42 14.13 44.24 12.19
CA TYR A 42 12.93 45.06 12.31
C TYR A 42 11.66 44.19 12.27
N THR A 43 11.57 43.27 11.31
CA THR A 43 10.47 42.32 11.17
C THR A 43 10.38 41.40 12.40
N LEU A 44 11.51 40.92 12.95
CA LEU A 44 11.51 40.10 14.18
C LEU A 44 10.98 40.87 15.39
N ARG A 45 11.29 42.16 15.47
CA ARG A 45 10.80 43.06 16.55
C ARG A 45 9.33 43.40 16.37
N GLN A 46 8.86 43.53 15.13
CA GLN A 46 7.45 43.70 14.77
C GLN A 46 6.63 42.45 15.15
N LEU A 47 7.12 41.26 14.80
CA LEU A 47 6.50 39.97 15.11
C LEU A 47 6.39 39.73 16.64
N ARG A 48 7.40 40.13 17.41
CA ARG A 48 7.36 40.08 18.88
C ARG A 48 6.34 41.03 19.51
N ARG A 49 5.95 42.11 18.82
CA ARG A 49 4.91 43.05 19.30
C ARG A 49 3.50 42.52 19.07
N SER A 50 3.31 41.69 18.04
CA SER A 50 2.03 41.03 17.71
C SER A 50 2.13 39.51 17.93
N LEU A 51 2.54 39.10 19.14
CA LEU A 51 2.77 37.71 19.51
C LEU A 51 1.56 36.80 19.24
N GLY A 52 0.34 37.27 19.49
CA GLY A 52 -0.88 36.50 19.19
C GLY A 52 -0.99 36.15 17.71
N PHE A 53 -1.02 37.16 16.84
CA PHE A 53 -1.09 36.98 15.38
C PHE A 53 0.07 36.15 14.83
N THR A 54 1.30 36.41 15.29
CA THR A 54 2.49 35.67 14.85
C THR A 54 2.43 34.19 15.22
N VAL A 55 1.98 33.87 16.44
CA VAL A 55 1.84 32.48 16.88
C VAL A 55 0.76 31.76 16.06
N THR A 56 -0.40 32.38 15.83
CA THR A 56 -1.46 31.77 15.02
C THR A 56 -0.99 31.56 13.58
N ALA A 57 -0.29 32.52 12.98
CA ALA A 57 0.29 32.42 11.64
C ALA A 57 1.29 31.28 11.52
N ILE A 58 2.21 31.14 12.48
CA ILE A 58 3.21 30.05 12.52
C ILE A 58 2.53 28.70 12.69
N LEU A 59 1.55 28.57 13.59
CA LEU A 59 0.82 27.32 13.80
C LEU A 59 0.05 26.90 12.54
N MET A 60 -0.59 27.86 11.86
CA MET A 60 -1.30 27.60 10.60
C MET A 60 -0.36 27.15 9.47
N LEU A 61 0.79 27.83 9.31
CA LEU A 61 1.83 27.42 8.36
C LEU A 61 2.40 26.04 8.70
N ALA A 62 2.73 25.79 9.97
CA ALA A 62 3.26 24.52 10.42
C ALA A 62 2.27 23.37 10.18
N LEU A 63 0.98 23.61 10.43
CA LEU A 63 -0.07 22.62 10.23
C LEU A 63 -0.35 22.36 8.74
N GLY A 64 -0.32 23.41 7.90
CA GLY A 64 -0.41 23.26 6.45
C GLY A 64 0.77 22.48 5.86
N ILE A 65 2.01 22.82 6.23
CA ILE A 65 3.24 22.14 5.79
C ILE A 65 3.28 20.70 6.31
N GLY A 66 2.94 20.48 7.58
CA GLY A 66 2.89 19.15 8.17
C GLY A 66 1.88 18.24 7.47
N ALA A 67 0.69 18.78 7.15
CA ALA A 67 -0.36 18.02 6.50
C ALA A 67 -0.03 17.68 5.04
N THR A 68 0.55 18.61 4.27
CA THR A 68 1.01 18.32 2.90
C THR A 68 2.15 17.31 2.88
N THR A 69 3.09 17.42 3.82
CA THR A 69 4.21 16.47 3.97
C THR A 69 3.70 15.07 4.34
N ALA A 70 2.71 14.98 5.24
CA ALA A 70 2.09 13.71 5.62
C ALA A 70 1.37 13.04 4.44
N ILE A 71 0.61 13.80 3.63
CA ILE A 71 0.00 13.26 2.41
C ILE A 71 1.07 12.75 1.45
N PHE A 72 2.10 13.54 1.19
CA PHE A 72 3.15 13.15 0.25
C PHE A 72 3.84 11.86 0.72
N SER A 73 4.03 11.70 2.04
CA SER A 73 4.62 10.49 2.63
C SER A 73 3.74 9.26 2.43
N ILE A 74 2.41 9.40 2.55
CA ILE A 74 1.45 8.32 2.28
C ILE A 74 1.43 7.99 0.79
N VAL A 75 1.38 9.00 -0.08
CA VAL A 75 1.40 8.84 -1.53
C VAL A 75 2.67 8.13 -1.98
N GLU A 76 3.84 8.55 -1.50
CA GLU A 76 5.11 7.91 -1.78
C GLU A 76 5.14 6.45 -1.30
N GLY A 77 4.74 6.23 -0.05
CA GLY A 77 4.73 4.90 0.56
C GLY A 77 3.78 3.90 -0.09
N VAL A 78 2.70 4.38 -0.71
CA VAL A 78 1.64 3.54 -1.28
C VAL A 78 1.69 3.45 -2.81
N LEU A 79 1.96 4.57 -3.51
CA LEU A 79 1.96 4.60 -4.97
C LEU A 79 3.34 4.37 -5.59
N LEU A 80 4.41 4.77 -4.91
CA LEU A 80 5.75 4.87 -5.52
C LEU A 80 6.76 3.86 -4.96
N ARG A 81 6.51 3.28 -3.79
CA ARG A 81 7.38 2.23 -3.26
C ARG A 81 7.14 0.90 -4.01
N PRO A 82 8.20 0.26 -4.56
CA PRO A 82 8.05 -1.05 -5.18
C PRO A 82 7.55 -2.05 -4.14
N LEU A 83 6.65 -2.94 -4.57
CA LEU A 83 6.10 -3.98 -3.72
C LEU A 83 7.24 -4.84 -3.13
N PRO A 84 7.20 -5.22 -1.84
CA PRO A 84 8.27 -5.95 -1.17
C PRO A 84 8.28 -7.44 -1.54
N PHE A 85 8.00 -7.76 -2.80
CA PHE A 85 7.98 -9.12 -3.34
C PHE A 85 8.99 -9.25 -4.48
N PRO A 86 9.66 -10.41 -4.62
CA PRO A 86 10.49 -10.70 -5.78
C PRO A 86 9.69 -10.65 -7.09
N ASP A 87 10.28 -10.09 -8.14
CA ASP A 87 9.68 -9.89 -9.47
C ASP A 87 8.21 -9.41 -9.40
N PRO A 88 7.93 -8.23 -8.82
CA PRO A 88 6.58 -7.79 -8.52
C PRO A 88 5.74 -7.55 -9.78
N ASP A 89 6.37 -7.26 -10.92
CA ASP A 89 5.70 -7.06 -12.21
C ASP A 89 4.98 -8.31 -12.74
N ARG A 90 5.30 -9.48 -12.19
CA ARG A 90 4.64 -10.75 -12.53
C ARG A 90 3.52 -11.13 -11.57
N LEU A 91 3.29 -10.34 -10.51
CA LEU A 91 2.22 -10.59 -9.57
C LEU A 91 0.95 -9.91 -10.05
N VAL A 92 -0.14 -10.68 -10.05
CA VAL A 92 -1.45 -10.19 -10.44
C VAL A 92 -2.50 -10.67 -9.46
N ILE A 93 -3.54 -9.87 -9.29
CA ILE A 93 -4.78 -10.25 -8.64
C ILE A 93 -5.72 -10.78 -9.72
N LEU A 94 -6.37 -11.91 -9.41
CA LEU A 94 -7.43 -12.47 -10.23
C LEU A 94 -8.72 -12.43 -9.43
N GLY A 95 -9.79 -11.97 -10.06
CA GLY A 95 -11.14 -12.17 -9.55
C GLY A 95 -12.22 -11.94 -10.57
N ASP A 96 -13.46 -12.15 -10.16
CA ASP A 96 -14.64 -12.02 -10.99
C ASP A 96 -15.37 -10.70 -10.72
N VAL A 97 -15.92 -10.14 -11.79
CA VAL A 97 -16.90 -9.05 -11.74
C VAL A 97 -18.25 -9.62 -12.16
N LEU A 98 -19.25 -9.50 -11.29
CA LEU A 98 -20.63 -9.91 -11.62
C LEU A 98 -21.29 -8.87 -12.52
N GLU A 99 -21.61 -9.26 -13.74
CA GLU A 99 -22.36 -8.43 -14.69
C GLU A 99 -23.82 -8.31 -14.26
N GLY A 100 -24.38 -7.10 -14.38
CA GLY A 100 -25.78 -6.83 -14.03
C GLY A 100 -26.06 -6.72 -12.53
N SER A 101 -25.06 -6.84 -11.66
CA SER A 101 -25.22 -6.63 -10.23
C SER A 101 -24.96 -5.15 -9.86
N HIS A 102 -25.92 -4.50 -9.18
CA HIS A 102 -25.74 -3.16 -8.59
C HIS A 102 -25.05 -3.21 -7.22
N CYS A 103 -24.32 -4.29 -6.94
CA CYS A 103 -23.64 -4.50 -5.67
C CYS A 103 -22.29 -3.79 -5.71
N ALA A 104 -22.19 -2.60 -5.10
CA ALA A 104 -20.94 -1.86 -4.99
C ALA A 104 -19.84 -2.66 -4.26
N SER A 105 -20.20 -3.56 -3.34
CA SER A 105 -19.25 -4.46 -2.66
C SER A 105 -18.75 -5.62 -3.54
N CYS A 106 -19.46 -5.93 -4.63
CA CYS A 106 -19.13 -6.99 -5.57
C CYS A 106 -18.32 -6.44 -6.77
N ALA A 107 -18.01 -5.15 -6.75
CA ALA A 107 -17.25 -4.45 -7.79
C ALA A 107 -15.72 -4.62 -7.65
N HIS A 108 -15.25 -5.24 -6.56
CA HIS A 108 -13.85 -5.59 -6.37
C HIS A 108 -13.63 -7.04 -6.76
N SER A 109 -12.56 -7.33 -7.52
CA SER A 109 -12.15 -8.66 -8.00
C SER A 109 -12.22 -9.71 -6.89
N SER A 110 -13.38 -10.37 -6.80
CA SER A 110 -13.68 -11.37 -5.77
C SER A 110 -14.03 -12.67 -6.45
N VAL A 111 -13.90 -13.79 -5.76
CA VAL A 111 -14.14 -15.13 -6.32
C VAL A 111 -14.89 -15.98 -5.32
N THR A 112 -15.60 -16.98 -5.83
CA THR A 112 -16.22 -18.02 -5.02
C THR A 112 -15.25 -19.17 -4.73
N ALA A 113 -15.54 -19.99 -3.72
CA ALA A 113 -14.77 -21.19 -3.43
C ALA A 113 -14.71 -22.19 -4.62
N PRO A 114 -15.83 -22.46 -5.33
CA PRO A 114 -15.79 -23.21 -6.59
C PRO A 114 -14.87 -22.58 -7.64
N ASP A 115 -14.96 -21.28 -7.86
CA ASP A 115 -14.18 -20.59 -8.89
C ASP A 115 -12.68 -20.61 -8.56
N ILE A 116 -12.29 -20.46 -7.28
CA ILE A 116 -10.89 -20.64 -6.84
C ILE A 116 -10.35 -21.99 -7.33
N ARG A 117 -11.10 -23.07 -7.11
CA ARG A 117 -10.69 -24.42 -7.52
C ARG A 117 -10.58 -24.52 -9.04
N ASN A 118 -11.53 -23.97 -9.78
CA ASN A 118 -11.53 -24.03 -11.24
C ASN A 118 -10.36 -23.22 -11.82
N TYR A 119 -10.13 -21.99 -11.35
CA TYR A 119 -9.01 -21.18 -11.79
C TYR A 119 -7.66 -21.81 -11.48
N MET A 120 -7.47 -22.35 -10.26
CA MET A 120 -6.22 -23.04 -9.90
C MET A 120 -5.95 -24.27 -10.77
N ARG A 121 -7.00 -24.99 -11.18
CA ARG A 121 -6.89 -26.21 -11.98
C ARG A 121 -6.71 -25.94 -13.48
N ASP A 122 -7.47 -25.00 -14.02
CA ASP A 122 -7.70 -24.90 -15.47
C ASP A 122 -6.96 -23.74 -16.14
N THR A 123 -6.40 -22.79 -15.38
CA THR A 123 -5.55 -21.74 -15.94
C THR A 123 -4.12 -22.25 -16.21
N GLN A 124 -3.48 -21.73 -17.26
CA GLN A 124 -2.15 -22.13 -17.70
C GLN A 124 -1.13 -20.98 -17.70
N SER A 125 -1.59 -19.74 -17.52
CA SER A 125 -0.76 -18.53 -17.55
C SER A 125 0.08 -18.33 -16.27
N PHE A 126 -0.27 -19.03 -15.20
CA PHE A 126 0.30 -18.84 -13.86
C PHE A 126 1.33 -19.93 -13.54
N SER A 127 2.44 -19.52 -12.92
CA SER A 127 3.38 -20.43 -12.26
C SER A 127 2.82 -20.93 -10.93
N HIS A 128 2.16 -20.03 -10.21
CA HIS A 128 1.43 -20.27 -8.96
C HIS A 128 0.20 -19.39 -8.95
N LEU A 129 -0.93 -19.91 -8.49
CA LEU A 129 -2.19 -19.19 -8.36
C LEU A 129 -2.91 -19.72 -7.13
N GLY A 130 -3.37 -18.83 -6.26
CA GLY A 130 -3.97 -19.24 -5.00
C GLY A 130 -5.04 -18.28 -4.51
N GLY A 131 -6.05 -18.84 -3.84
CA GLY A 131 -7.12 -18.09 -3.17
C GLY A 131 -6.72 -17.65 -1.76
N TYR A 132 -7.27 -16.53 -1.32
CA TYR A 132 -7.16 -16.04 0.05
C TYR A 132 -8.39 -15.24 0.49
N ARG A 133 -8.61 -15.17 1.80
CA ARG A 133 -9.64 -14.35 2.45
C ARG A 133 -9.22 -13.94 3.85
N GLN A 134 -9.48 -12.69 4.21
CA GLN A 134 -9.25 -12.20 5.56
C GLN A 134 -10.41 -12.56 6.48
N ARG A 135 -10.09 -12.89 7.72
CA ARG A 135 -11.04 -13.21 8.79
C ARG A 135 -10.51 -12.68 10.12
N LEU A 136 -11.42 -12.27 10.98
CA LEU A 136 -11.11 -12.04 12.39
C LEU A 136 -11.12 -13.39 13.10
N PHE A 137 -10.18 -13.62 14.02
CA PHE A 137 -10.12 -14.83 14.84
C PHE A 137 -10.09 -14.49 16.32
N GLU A 138 -10.79 -15.29 17.13
CA GLU A 138 -10.56 -15.30 18.58
C GLU A 138 -9.27 -16.10 18.85
N LEU A 139 -8.23 -15.43 19.33
CA LEU A 139 -6.99 -16.05 19.79
C LEU A 139 -7.05 -16.25 21.30
N SER A 140 -6.72 -17.45 21.75
CA SER A 140 -6.57 -17.81 23.16
C SER A 140 -5.43 -18.83 23.37
N GLY A 141 -5.19 -19.22 24.62
CA GLY A 141 -4.16 -20.20 24.98
C GLY A 141 -2.72 -19.66 25.09
N THR A 142 -2.49 -18.40 24.69
CA THR A 142 -1.20 -17.70 24.81
C THR A 142 -1.43 -16.28 25.37
N GLY A 143 -1.45 -16.17 26.70
CA GLY A 143 -1.74 -14.92 27.40
C GLY A 143 -3.22 -14.52 27.33
N ASP A 144 -3.47 -13.21 27.29
CA ASP A 144 -4.84 -12.67 27.28
C ASP A 144 -5.55 -12.95 25.95
N PRO A 145 -6.83 -13.40 26.01
CA PRO A 145 -7.66 -13.55 24.82
C PRO A 145 -7.76 -12.26 24.03
N ALA A 146 -7.68 -12.37 22.70
CA ALA A 146 -7.79 -11.22 21.82
C ALA A 146 -8.41 -11.59 20.48
N ALA A 147 -8.99 -10.59 19.84
CA ALA A 147 -9.36 -10.69 18.43
C ALA A 147 -8.13 -10.33 17.59
N VAL A 148 -7.74 -11.21 16.67
CA VAL A 148 -6.61 -11.02 15.77
C VAL A 148 -7.05 -11.11 14.32
N ASN A 149 -6.50 -10.25 13.47
CA ASN A 149 -6.76 -10.32 12.03
C ASN A 149 -5.88 -11.41 11.42
N GLY A 150 -6.50 -12.43 10.83
CA GLY A 150 -5.80 -13.51 10.15
C GLY A 150 -6.21 -13.61 8.69
N THR A 151 -5.37 -14.26 7.90
CA THR A 151 -5.69 -14.59 6.51
C THR A 151 -5.72 -16.09 6.33
N ARG A 152 -6.82 -16.60 5.80
CA ARG A 152 -6.92 -17.96 5.27
C ARG A 152 -6.51 -17.93 3.82
N MET A 153 -5.52 -18.73 3.43
CA MET A 153 -5.02 -18.76 2.06
C MET A 153 -4.49 -20.13 1.66
N SER A 154 -4.61 -20.44 0.38
CA SER A 154 -4.06 -21.68 -0.19
C SER A 154 -2.54 -21.67 -0.15
N GLY A 155 -1.92 -22.86 -0.15
CA GLY A 155 -0.46 -22.99 -0.10
C GLY A 155 0.24 -22.32 -1.28
N GLU A 156 -0.42 -22.30 -2.45
CA GLU A 156 0.07 -21.63 -3.66
C GLU A 156 0.29 -20.12 -3.50
N VAL A 157 -0.36 -19.47 -2.52
CA VAL A 157 -0.16 -18.03 -2.28
C VAL A 157 1.26 -17.73 -1.81
N PHE A 158 1.83 -18.54 -0.92
CA PHE A 158 3.23 -18.33 -0.50
C PHE A 158 4.21 -18.53 -1.66
N ALA A 159 3.97 -19.55 -2.49
CA ALA A 159 4.79 -19.82 -3.67
C ALA A 159 4.68 -18.69 -4.71
N ALA A 160 3.48 -18.15 -4.91
CA ALA A 160 3.25 -16.98 -5.74
C ALA A 160 4.00 -15.76 -5.19
N LEU A 161 3.94 -15.45 -3.89
CA LEU A 161 4.62 -14.28 -3.32
C LEU A 161 6.14 -14.44 -3.28
N GLY A 162 6.66 -15.66 -3.12
CA GLY A 162 8.08 -15.97 -3.24
C GLY A 162 8.95 -15.44 -2.10
N VAL A 163 8.37 -15.12 -0.94
CA VAL A 163 9.10 -14.62 0.23
C VAL A 163 9.36 -15.78 1.19
N PRO A 164 10.62 -16.09 1.53
CA PRO A 164 10.93 -17.14 2.49
C PRO A 164 10.60 -16.71 3.92
N PRO A 165 10.17 -17.63 4.80
CA PRO A 165 9.96 -17.34 6.21
C PRO A 165 11.29 -17.07 6.92
N LEU A 166 11.25 -16.23 7.96
CA LEU A 166 12.38 -15.94 8.85
C LEU A 166 12.73 -17.16 9.72
N LEU A 167 11.71 -17.89 10.20
CA LEU A 167 11.85 -19.11 10.98
C LEU A 167 10.94 -20.20 10.41
N GLY A 168 11.42 -21.44 10.43
CA GLY A 168 10.61 -22.61 10.06
C GLY A 168 10.27 -22.66 8.58
N ARG A 169 8.99 -22.93 8.27
CA ARG A 169 8.49 -23.07 6.91
C ARG A 169 7.08 -22.50 6.75
N THR A 170 6.65 -22.33 5.51
CA THR A 170 5.25 -22.10 5.17
C THR A 170 4.50 -23.44 5.04
N PHE A 171 3.16 -23.38 5.02
CA PHE A 171 2.35 -24.54 4.67
C PHE A 171 2.30 -24.73 3.15
N THR A 172 2.12 -25.98 2.75
CA THR A 172 2.05 -26.41 1.35
C THR A 172 0.61 -26.49 0.85
N GLN A 173 0.42 -26.59 -0.47
CA GLN A 173 -0.91 -26.80 -1.06
C GLN A 173 -1.54 -28.12 -0.61
N HIS A 174 -0.73 -29.17 -0.44
CA HIS A 174 -1.22 -30.45 0.10
C HIS A 174 -1.72 -30.34 1.54
N GLU A 175 -1.03 -29.59 2.40
CA GLU A 175 -1.50 -29.35 3.78
C GLU A 175 -2.79 -28.49 3.82
N ASP A 176 -2.98 -27.63 2.82
CA ASP A 176 -4.21 -26.86 2.64
C ASP A 176 -5.41 -27.77 2.29
N GLU A 177 -5.19 -28.70 1.36
CA GLU A 177 -6.17 -29.69 0.91
C GLU A 177 -6.51 -30.74 1.98
N GLU A 178 -5.55 -31.08 2.85
CA GLU A 178 -5.72 -32.00 3.99
C GLU A 178 -6.24 -31.30 5.26
N HIS A 179 -6.66 -30.03 5.16
CA HIS A 179 -7.22 -29.23 6.26
C HIS A 179 -6.33 -29.20 7.51
N GLN A 180 -5.00 -29.17 7.32
CA GLN A 180 -4.04 -29.24 8.42
C GLN A 180 -4.15 -28.00 9.33
N GLN A 181 -4.12 -28.22 10.64
CA GLN A 181 -4.21 -27.15 11.63
C GLN A 181 -2.83 -26.54 11.93
N VAL A 182 -2.29 -25.84 10.93
CA VAL A 182 -0.99 -25.16 11.00
C VAL A 182 -1.15 -23.65 10.86
N ALA A 183 -0.22 -22.91 11.47
CA ALA A 183 -0.20 -21.45 11.43
C ALA A 183 1.20 -20.93 11.12
N VAL A 184 1.25 -19.86 10.33
CA VAL A 184 2.45 -19.05 10.10
C VAL A 184 2.20 -17.68 10.73
N LEU A 185 3.12 -17.20 11.57
CA LEU A 185 2.95 -15.94 12.28
C LEU A 185 3.57 -14.77 11.52
N SER A 186 3.00 -13.58 11.68
CA SER A 186 3.69 -12.34 11.32
C SER A 186 4.82 -12.07 12.31
N TYR A 187 5.85 -11.35 11.84
CA TYR A 187 6.92 -10.88 12.70
C TYR A 187 6.39 -10.07 13.89
N GLY A 188 5.37 -9.23 13.65
CA GLY A 188 4.73 -8.39 14.67
C GLY A 188 4.11 -9.22 15.79
N MET A 189 3.31 -10.23 15.44
CA MET A 189 2.67 -11.13 16.43
C MET A 189 3.71 -11.97 17.19
N TRP A 190 4.72 -12.48 16.50
CA TRP A 190 5.82 -13.21 17.13
C TRP A 190 6.57 -12.34 18.15
N ARG A 191 6.87 -11.08 17.81
CA ARG A 191 7.53 -10.15 18.74
C ARG A 191 6.66 -9.72 19.90
N SER A 192 5.39 -9.43 19.67
CA SER A 192 4.50 -8.86 20.69
C SER A 192 3.95 -9.91 21.66
N ARG A 193 3.58 -11.10 21.18
CA ARG A 193 2.94 -12.15 21.99
C ARG A 193 3.90 -13.24 22.44
N PHE A 194 4.85 -13.60 21.58
CA PHE A 194 5.84 -14.64 21.87
C PHE A 194 7.17 -14.05 22.32
N HIS A 195 7.24 -12.74 22.55
CA HIS A 195 8.44 -12.02 23.00
C HIS A 195 9.67 -12.24 22.10
N GLY A 196 9.46 -12.65 20.84
CA GLY A 196 10.53 -13.02 19.94
C GLY A 196 11.21 -14.35 20.29
N ASP A 197 10.51 -15.30 20.91
CA ASP A 197 11.05 -16.63 21.25
C ASP A 197 11.44 -17.41 19.99
N ALA A 198 12.73 -17.75 19.87
CA ALA A 198 13.27 -18.54 18.77
C ALA A 198 12.73 -19.98 18.73
N ASN A 199 12.21 -20.50 19.85
CA ASN A 199 11.64 -21.84 19.97
C ASN A 199 10.11 -21.88 19.75
N VAL A 200 9.52 -20.83 19.16
CA VAL A 200 8.08 -20.76 18.91
C VAL A 200 7.56 -21.88 17.98
N LEU A 201 8.42 -22.45 17.14
CA LEU A 201 8.04 -23.52 16.22
C LEU A 201 7.56 -24.77 16.98
N GLY A 202 6.45 -25.36 16.54
CA GLY A 202 5.79 -26.48 17.21
C GLY A 202 4.87 -26.06 18.36
N SER A 203 4.91 -24.80 18.80
CA SER A 203 3.99 -24.29 19.82
C SER A 203 2.55 -24.27 19.31
N LYS A 204 1.60 -24.42 20.23
CA LYS A 204 0.17 -24.38 19.91
C LYS A 204 -0.44 -23.04 20.25
N ILE A 205 -1.23 -22.50 19.32
CA ILE A 205 -2.16 -21.41 19.56
C ILE A 205 -3.59 -21.93 19.45
N LEU A 206 -4.53 -21.32 20.18
CA LEU A 206 -5.94 -21.67 20.06
C LEU A 206 -6.65 -20.59 19.25
N LEU A 207 -7.24 -20.96 18.12
CA LEU A 207 -8.09 -20.09 17.33
C LEU A 207 -9.51 -20.63 17.38
N TYR A 208 -10.46 -19.86 17.92
CA TYR A 208 -11.81 -20.34 18.23
C TYR A 208 -11.79 -21.66 19.01
N ARG A 209 -10.90 -21.75 20.00
CA ARG A 209 -10.66 -22.95 20.83
C ARG A 209 -10.18 -24.19 20.06
N LYS A 210 -9.82 -24.07 18.79
CA LYS A 210 -9.19 -25.14 18.00
C LYS A 210 -7.67 -24.95 18.00
N PRO A 211 -6.88 -26.01 18.28
CA PRO A 211 -5.43 -25.90 18.31
C PRO A 211 -4.84 -25.78 16.90
N TYR A 212 -3.94 -24.83 16.69
CA TYR A 212 -3.10 -24.71 15.51
C TYR A 212 -1.63 -24.75 15.91
N THR A 213 -0.82 -25.49 15.16
CA THR A 213 0.62 -25.61 15.41
C THR A 213 1.35 -24.52 14.63
N VAL A 214 2.18 -23.73 15.31
CA VAL A 214 3.03 -22.73 14.67
C VAL A 214 4.15 -23.44 13.93
N ILE A 215 4.22 -23.26 12.61
CA ILE A 215 5.23 -23.91 11.75
C ILE A 215 6.21 -22.94 11.12
N GLY A 216 5.96 -21.63 11.23
CA GLY A 216 6.86 -20.61 10.72
C GLY A 216 6.53 -19.20 11.17
N VAL A 217 7.48 -18.30 10.92
CA VAL A 217 7.37 -16.85 11.16
C VAL A 217 7.84 -16.13 9.91
N MET A 218 7.03 -15.23 9.37
CA MET A 218 7.41 -14.40 8.22
C MET A 218 8.34 -13.26 8.62
N PRO A 219 9.22 -12.76 7.71
CA PRO A 219 10.09 -11.63 7.99
C PRO A 219 9.30 -10.34 8.22
N ARG A 220 9.95 -9.33 8.81
CA ARG A 220 9.33 -8.07 9.22
C ARG A 220 8.65 -7.33 8.08
N GLU A 221 9.23 -7.42 6.89
CA GLU A 221 8.81 -6.72 5.69
C GLU A 221 7.69 -7.45 4.95
N PHE A 222 7.36 -8.69 5.34
CA PHE A 222 6.30 -9.45 4.71
C PHE A 222 4.93 -9.00 5.20
N GLU A 223 4.14 -8.49 4.27
CA GLU A 223 2.78 -8.07 4.51
C GLU A 223 1.88 -8.60 3.38
N PHE A 224 0.87 -9.39 3.74
CA PHE A 224 -0.11 -9.88 2.78
C PHE A 224 -1.44 -10.25 3.48
N PRO A 225 -2.60 -9.97 2.88
CA PRO A 225 -2.78 -9.17 1.66
C PRO A 225 -2.39 -7.71 1.87
N LEU A 226 -2.02 -7.05 0.77
CA LEU A 226 -1.72 -5.63 0.77
C LEU A 226 -3.05 -4.87 0.87
N ASN A 227 -3.26 -4.18 1.98
CA ASN A 227 -4.43 -3.31 2.17
C ASN A 227 -3.96 -1.89 2.46
N PRO A 228 -3.64 -1.09 1.44
CA PRO A 228 -3.15 0.26 1.63
C PRO A 228 -4.10 1.09 2.48
N GLY A 229 -3.55 1.79 3.47
CA GLY A 229 -4.32 2.69 4.33
C GLY A 229 -5.22 2.01 5.36
N HIS A 230 -5.16 0.69 5.50
CA HIS A 230 -5.83 -0.04 6.57
C HIS A 230 -4.81 -0.45 7.64
N VAL A 231 -5.18 -0.31 8.91
CA VAL A 231 -4.35 -0.74 10.06
C VAL A 231 -4.46 -2.26 10.30
N ASN A 232 -5.38 -2.93 9.60
CA ASN A 232 -5.71 -4.34 9.78
C ASN A 232 -4.79 -5.25 8.95
N HIS A 233 -3.50 -5.26 9.32
CA HIS A 233 -2.52 -6.20 8.77
C HIS A 233 -2.80 -7.62 9.28
N SER A 234 -2.46 -8.63 8.47
CA SER A 234 -2.54 -10.02 8.91
C SER A 234 -1.50 -10.29 10.00
N GLU A 235 -1.96 -10.73 11.16
CA GLU A 235 -1.11 -11.16 12.28
C GLU A 235 -0.68 -12.62 12.14
N LEU A 236 -1.44 -13.41 11.38
CA LEU A 236 -1.17 -14.81 11.11
C LEU A 236 -1.81 -15.28 9.80
N TRP A 237 -1.23 -16.33 9.22
CA TRP A 237 -1.75 -17.01 8.04
C TRP A 237 -2.06 -18.47 8.35
N LEU A 238 -3.22 -18.92 7.87
CA LEU A 238 -3.73 -20.29 8.01
C LEU A 238 -4.03 -20.84 6.63
N PRO A 239 -4.05 -22.18 6.48
CA PRO A 239 -4.65 -22.83 5.32
C PRO A 239 -6.07 -22.32 5.01
N LEU A 240 -6.38 -22.14 3.73
CA LEU A 240 -7.70 -21.75 3.25
C LEU A 240 -8.72 -22.83 3.57
N SER A 241 -8.35 -24.08 3.31
CA SER A 241 -9.03 -25.31 3.67
C SER A 241 -10.52 -25.24 3.34
N LEU A 242 -10.81 -25.03 2.05
CA LEU A 242 -12.18 -24.88 1.55
C LEU A 242 -13.04 -26.05 2.03
N GLU A 243 -14.15 -25.73 2.69
CA GLU A 243 -15.03 -26.73 3.30
C GLU A 243 -16.04 -27.26 2.28
N PRO A 244 -16.46 -28.54 2.35
CA PRO A 244 -17.47 -29.09 1.43
C PRO A 244 -18.77 -28.28 1.36
N GLU A 245 -19.17 -27.66 2.47
CA GLU A 245 -20.36 -26.80 2.56
C GLU A 245 -20.27 -25.59 1.63
N GLU A 246 -19.07 -25.08 1.36
CA GLU A 246 -18.82 -23.94 0.46
C GLU A 246 -19.07 -24.28 -1.02
N PHE A 247 -19.28 -25.56 -1.34
CA PHE A 247 -19.64 -26.03 -2.67
C PHE A 247 -21.15 -26.33 -2.80
N THR A 248 -21.94 -26.10 -1.76
CA THR A 248 -23.39 -26.34 -1.76
C THR A 248 -24.18 -25.12 -2.22
N ALA A 249 -25.43 -25.34 -2.64
CA ALA A 249 -26.26 -24.31 -3.26
C ALA A 249 -26.46 -23.03 -2.42
N GLY A 250 -26.32 -23.12 -1.08
CA GLY A 250 -26.45 -21.98 -0.17
C GLY A 250 -25.18 -21.13 -0.01
N SER A 251 -24.00 -21.66 -0.34
CA SER A 251 -22.70 -21.01 -0.03
C SER A 251 -21.76 -20.90 -1.23
N ALA A 252 -21.98 -21.68 -2.29
CA ALA A 252 -21.21 -21.62 -3.53
C ALA A 252 -21.33 -20.26 -4.23
N ALA A 253 -22.38 -19.48 -3.97
CA ALA A 253 -22.58 -18.12 -4.49
C ALA A 253 -21.97 -17.03 -3.58
N SER A 254 -20.86 -17.32 -2.89
CA SER A 254 -20.22 -16.37 -1.96
C SER A 254 -18.93 -15.79 -2.55
N TRP A 255 -19.03 -14.58 -3.11
CA TRP A 255 -17.88 -13.79 -3.59
C TRP A 255 -17.18 -13.08 -2.43
N ASN A 256 -16.52 -13.85 -1.56
CA ASN A 256 -15.91 -13.38 -0.32
C ASN A 256 -14.40 -13.62 -0.22
N SER A 257 -13.80 -14.10 -1.31
CA SER A 257 -12.39 -14.45 -1.41
C SER A 257 -11.77 -13.71 -2.59
N ARG A 258 -10.44 -13.64 -2.63
CA ARG A 258 -9.67 -13.08 -3.74
C ARG A 258 -8.61 -14.08 -4.16
N MET A 259 -8.00 -13.89 -5.33
CA MET A 259 -6.86 -14.69 -5.76
C MET A 259 -5.67 -13.83 -6.08
N VAL A 260 -4.49 -14.36 -5.79
CA VAL A 260 -3.21 -13.81 -6.24
C VAL A 260 -2.46 -14.88 -7.01
N GLY A 261 -1.82 -14.48 -8.09
CA GLY A 261 -1.02 -15.38 -8.91
C GLY A 261 0.28 -14.72 -9.37
N ARG A 262 1.28 -15.57 -9.64
CA ARG A 262 2.51 -15.20 -10.31
C ARG A 262 2.49 -15.72 -11.73
N LEU A 263 2.54 -14.82 -12.71
CA LEU A 263 2.60 -15.17 -14.13
C LEU A 263 3.86 -15.99 -14.45
N LYS A 264 3.76 -16.92 -15.40
CA LYS A 264 4.94 -17.63 -15.94
C LYS A 264 5.90 -16.63 -16.62
N PRO A 265 7.20 -16.94 -16.71
CA PRO A 265 8.14 -16.08 -17.41
C PRO A 265 7.70 -15.85 -18.87
N GLY A 266 7.66 -14.58 -19.30
CA GLY A 266 7.28 -14.19 -20.66
C GLY A 266 5.78 -14.12 -20.94
N ILE A 267 4.92 -14.42 -19.96
CA ILE A 267 3.46 -14.25 -20.10
C ILE A 267 3.07 -12.82 -19.71
N THR A 268 2.27 -12.17 -20.55
CA THR A 268 1.76 -10.81 -20.29
C THR A 268 0.44 -10.85 -19.51
N ALA A 269 0.06 -9.71 -18.91
CA ALA A 269 -1.22 -9.59 -18.21
C ALA A 269 -2.42 -9.84 -19.14
N GLU A 270 -2.34 -9.44 -20.42
CA GLU A 270 -3.39 -9.64 -21.42
C GLU A 270 -3.57 -11.12 -21.79
N GLN A 271 -2.47 -11.87 -21.84
CA GLN A 271 -2.51 -13.32 -22.06
C GLN A 271 -3.16 -14.02 -20.86
N ALA A 272 -2.78 -13.63 -19.65
CA ALA A 272 -3.37 -14.14 -18.43
C ALA A 272 -4.86 -13.78 -18.30
N GLN A 273 -5.25 -12.56 -18.71
CA GLN A 273 -6.65 -12.13 -18.80
C GLN A 273 -7.44 -13.03 -19.75
N SER A 274 -6.90 -13.30 -20.95
CA SER A 274 -7.58 -14.15 -21.95
C SER A 274 -7.77 -15.59 -21.47
N ASP A 275 -6.77 -16.13 -20.75
CA ASP A 275 -6.81 -17.47 -20.16
C ASP A 275 -7.80 -17.55 -18.99
N ALA A 276 -7.81 -16.56 -18.10
CA ALA A 276 -8.79 -16.47 -17.01
C ALA A 276 -10.22 -16.34 -17.56
N GLU A 277 -10.45 -15.49 -18.58
CA GLU A 277 -11.76 -15.37 -19.21
C GLU A 277 -12.24 -16.67 -19.86
N ARG A 278 -11.33 -17.48 -20.42
CA ARG A 278 -11.66 -18.80 -20.95
C ARG A 278 -12.20 -19.70 -19.83
N VAL A 279 -11.48 -19.79 -18.71
CA VAL A 279 -11.91 -20.60 -17.55
C VAL A 279 -13.21 -20.08 -16.96
N ALA A 280 -13.42 -18.76 -16.89
CA ALA A 280 -14.68 -18.16 -16.44
C ALA A 280 -15.86 -18.59 -17.32
N ARG A 281 -15.69 -18.57 -18.65
CA ARG A 281 -16.72 -19.01 -19.60
C ARG A 281 -17.02 -20.49 -19.50
N GLU A 282 -16.02 -21.33 -19.28
CA GLU A 282 -16.19 -22.76 -19.05
C GLU A 282 -16.94 -23.01 -17.74
N THR A 283 -16.51 -22.35 -16.67
CA THR A 283 -17.13 -22.42 -15.34
C THR A 283 -18.59 -22.01 -15.35
N MET A 284 -18.95 -20.93 -16.07
CA MET A 284 -20.36 -20.50 -16.22
C MET A 284 -21.25 -21.52 -16.94
N ARG A 285 -20.71 -22.40 -17.80
CA ARG A 285 -21.51 -23.45 -18.46
C ARG A 285 -21.92 -24.55 -17.49
N ASP A 286 -21.07 -24.80 -16.50
CA ASP A 286 -21.27 -25.81 -15.48
C ASP A 286 -21.96 -25.25 -14.22
N TYR A 287 -22.42 -24.01 -14.29
CA TYR A 287 -23.16 -23.40 -13.19
C TYR A 287 -24.44 -24.17 -12.87
N PRO A 288 -24.69 -24.47 -11.59
CA PRO A 288 -25.92 -25.10 -11.17
C PRO A 288 -27.13 -24.20 -11.47
N ALA A 289 -28.32 -24.81 -11.56
CA ALA A 289 -29.54 -24.12 -12.01
C ALA A 289 -29.84 -22.79 -11.27
N TYR A 290 -29.50 -22.71 -9.98
CA TYR A 290 -29.69 -21.50 -9.17
C TYR A 290 -28.71 -20.35 -9.51
N MET A 291 -27.59 -20.62 -10.18
CA MET A 291 -26.61 -19.63 -10.64
C MET A 291 -26.71 -19.34 -12.14
N HIS A 292 -27.58 -20.01 -12.88
CA HIS A 292 -27.61 -19.94 -14.34
C HIS A 292 -27.90 -18.52 -14.90
N SER A 293 -28.51 -17.64 -14.10
CA SER A 293 -28.72 -16.23 -14.45
C SER A 293 -27.51 -15.33 -14.18
N LEU A 294 -26.54 -15.79 -13.40
CA LEU A 294 -25.35 -15.03 -13.07
C LEU A 294 -24.38 -15.03 -14.25
N ARG A 295 -23.73 -13.89 -14.46
CA ARG A 295 -22.69 -13.71 -15.47
C ARG A 295 -21.47 -13.13 -14.76
N ILE A 296 -20.35 -13.83 -14.90
CA ILE A 296 -19.06 -13.39 -14.37
C ILE A 296 -18.13 -13.03 -15.52
N ARG A 297 -17.32 -12.01 -15.28
CA ARG A 297 -16.18 -11.67 -16.12
C ARG A 297 -14.93 -11.70 -15.27
N ALA A 298 -14.00 -12.59 -15.61
CA ALA A 298 -12.69 -12.60 -14.99
C ALA A 298 -11.95 -11.29 -15.25
N VAL A 299 -11.21 -10.81 -14.26
CA VAL A 299 -10.35 -9.64 -14.34
C VAL A 299 -9.01 -10.00 -13.69
N VAL A 300 -7.95 -9.79 -14.45
CA VAL A 300 -6.57 -9.95 -14.07
C VAL A 300 -5.92 -8.57 -14.05
N THR A 301 -5.53 -8.13 -12.85
CA THR A 301 -4.96 -6.81 -12.64
C THR A 301 -3.57 -6.96 -12.03
N PRO A 302 -2.53 -6.26 -12.54
CA PRO A 302 -1.23 -6.20 -11.87
C PRO A 302 -1.39 -5.82 -10.39
N LEU A 303 -0.66 -6.50 -9.50
CA LEU A 303 -0.82 -6.30 -8.05
C LEU A 303 -0.56 -4.86 -7.63
N HIS A 304 0.39 -4.17 -8.29
CA HIS A 304 0.66 -2.74 -8.04
C HIS A 304 -0.53 -1.86 -8.40
N GLU A 305 -1.19 -2.11 -9.54
CA GLU A 305 -2.35 -1.34 -9.97
C GLU A 305 -3.54 -1.53 -9.02
N ASP A 306 -3.84 -2.77 -8.61
CA ASP A 306 -4.89 -3.05 -7.61
C ASP A 306 -4.61 -2.34 -6.27
N THR A 307 -3.36 -2.37 -5.82
CA THR A 307 -2.91 -1.66 -4.61
C THR A 307 -3.13 -0.15 -4.74
N VAL A 308 -2.76 0.43 -5.87
CA VAL A 308 -2.96 1.87 -6.15
C VAL A 308 -4.45 2.22 -6.22
N GLU A 309 -5.26 1.41 -6.90
CA GLU A 309 -6.70 1.64 -7.02
C GLU A 309 -7.40 1.65 -5.66
N GLN A 310 -7.04 0.72 -4.77
CA GLN A 310 -7.56 0.66 -3.41
C GLN A 310 -7.15 1.89 -2.56
N ALA A 311 -6.00 2.50 -2.85
CA ALA A 311 -5.51 3.68 -2.13
C ALA A 311 -6.14 5.01 -2.59
N ARG A 312 -6.62 5.09 -3.85
CA ARG A 312 -7.13 6.35 -4.45
C ARG A 312 -8.20 7.06 -3.61
N PRO A 313 -9.22 6.39 -3.05
CA PRO A 313 -10.24 7.07 -2.24
C PRO A 313 -9.66 7.72 -0.99
N LEU A 314 -8.76 7.03 -0.30
CA LEU A 314 -8.10 7.55 0.90
C LEU A 314 -7.26 8.79 0.57
N VAL A 315 -6.46 8.72 -0.50
CA VAL A 315 -5.63 9.85 -0.95
C VAL A 315 -6.50 11.06 -1.32
N ARG A 316 -7.63 10.85 -2.01
CA ARG A 316 -8.58 11.93 -2.35
C ARG A 316 -9.19 12.57 -1.11
N THR A 317 -9.62 11.76 -0.14
CA THR A 317 -10.19 12.27 1.11
C THR A 317 -9.17 13.04 1.92
N LEU A 318 -7.93 12.54 2.03
CA LEU A 318 -6.84 13.24 2.72
C LEU A 318 -6.51 14.56 2.03
N LEU A 319 -6.41 14.57 0.69
CA LEU A 319 -6.17 15.79 -0.08
C LEU A 319 -7.28 16.83 0.15
N PHE A 320 -8.54 16.40 0.14
CA PHE A 320 -9.68 17.27 0.43
C PHE A 320 -9.59 17.84 1.85
N ALA A 321 -9.31 17.02 2.85
CA ALA A 321 -9.14 17.46 4.24
C ALA A 321 -8.03 18.51 4.37
N VAL A 322 -6.90 18.33 3.69
CA VAL A 322 -5.80 19.29 3.72
C VAL A 322 -6.13 20.59 3.00
N ILE A 323 -6.86 20.56 1.89
CA ILE A 323 -7.37 21.77 1.23
C ILE A 323 -8.29 22.53 2.19
N VAL A 324 -9.22 21.86 2.87
CA VAL A 324 -10.14 22.49 3.83
C VAL A 324 -9.37 23.13 4.98
N VAL A 325 -8.40 22.42 5.55
CA VAL A 325 -7.53 22.94 6.62
C VAL A 325 -6.76 24.18 6.16
N LEU A 326 -6.22 24.15 4.93
CA LEU A 326 -5.50 25.27 4.36
C LEU A 326 -6.43 26.47 4.09
N LEU A 327 -7.68 26.23 3.68
CA LEU A 327 -8.69 27.28 3.51
C LEU A 327 -9.08 27.92 4.85
N ILE A 328 -9.26 27.12 5.91
CA ILE A 328 -9.51 27.62 7.28
C ILE A 328 -8.32 28.48 7.73
N ALA A 329 -7.09 28.02 7.44
CA ALA A 329 -5.89 28.77 7.76
C ALA A 329 -5.85 30.12 7.02
N CYS A 330 -6.12 30.13 5.71
CA CYS A 330 -6.21 31.36 4.93
C CYS A 330 -7.31 32.30 5.43
N ALA A 331 -8.50 31.79 5.76
CA ALA A 331 -9.62 32.59 6.25
C ALA A 331 -9.36 33.21 7.62
N ASN A 332 -8.60 32.53 8.49
CA ASN A 332 -8.21 33.07 9.80
C ASN A 332 -7.04 34.07 9.73
N LEU A 333 -6.30 34.07 8.63
CA LEU A 333 -5.16 34.98 8.41
C LEU A 333 -5.54 36.24 7.61
N ALA A 334 -6.62 36.17 6.82
CA ALA A 334 -7.20 37.28 6.06
C ALA A 334 -7.99 38.24 6.95
#